data_AF-A0A9E2ERZ6-F1
#
_entry.id   AF-A0A9E2ERZ6-F1
#
_cell.length_a   1.000
_cell.length_b   1.000
_cell.length_c   1.000
_cell.angle_alpha   90.00
_cell.angle_beta   90.00
_cell.angle_gamma   90.00
#
_symmetry.space_group_name_H-M   'P 1'
#
loop_
_entity.id
_entity.type
_entity.pdbx_description
1 polymer ?
#
loop_
_entity_poly.entity_id
_entity_poly.type
_entity_poly.pdbx_seq_one_letter_code
_entity_poly.pdbx_strand_id
1 'polypeptide(L)' 'MDYKKTIIRLLVSLILSPVVIYIILIIARLSGADYDMTHGETWIIWVLMAILINNAMVKKSA' A
#
# COMPACT_ATOMS: atom_id res chain seq x y z
N MET A 1 5.02 15.83 18.31
CA MET A 1 4.64 14.67 17.46
C MET A 1 4.55 13.45 18.36
N ASP A 2 3.44 12.73 18.32
CA ASP A 2 3.28 11.51 19.11
C ASP A 2 3.92 10.34 18.34
N TYR A 3 5.19 10.06 18.62
CA TYR A 3 5.99 9.06 17.90
C TYR A 3 5.33 7.68 17.92
N LYS A 4 4.64 7.31 19.00
CA LYS A 4 3.90 6.05 19.10
C LYS A 4 2.80 5.98 18.04
N LYS A 5 2.02 7.05 17.88
CA LYS A 5 0.97 7.11 16.85
C LYS A 5 1.54 7.03 15.45
N THR A 6 2.66 7.71 15.17
CA THR A 6 3.31 7.65 13.86
C THR A 6 3.80 6.25 13.52
N ILE A 7 4.49 5.59 14.46
CA ILE A 7 5.01 4.22 14.26
C ILE A 7 3.86 3.24 14.02
N ILE A 8 2.80 3.29 14.83
CA ILE A 8 1.61 2.44 14.65
C ILE A 8 1.02 2.67 13.25
N ARG A 9 0.90 3.93 12.81
CA ARG A 9 0.34 4.25 11.51
C ARG A 9 1.19 3.73 10.36
N LEU A 10 2.52 3.76 10.49
CA LEU A 10 3.45 3.19 9.51
C LEU A 10 3.33 1.66 9.45
N LEU A 11 3.25 0.98 10.60
CA LEU A 11 3.04 -0.47 10.65
C LEU A 11 1.71 -0.88 10.03
N VAL A 12 0.63 -0.17 10.34
CA VAL A 12 -0.69 -0.41 9.76
C VAL A 12 -0.65 -0.22 8.24
N SER A 13 -0.03 0.85 7.74
CA SER A 13 0.10 1.04 6.28
C SER A 13 0.90 -0.06 5.60
N LEU A 14 1.93 -0.60 6.26
CA LEU A 14 2.79 -1.65 5.71
C LEU A 14 2.06 -3.00 5.61
N ILE A 15 1.17 -3.29 6.56
CA ILE A 15 0.36 -4.52 6.57
C ILE A 15 -0.85 -4.38 5.63
N LEU A 16 -1.41 -3.17 5.49
CA LEU A 16 -2.57 -2.93 4.62
C LEU A 16 -2.18 -2.86 3.14
N SER A 17 -0.97 -2.43 2.80
CA SER A 17 -0.53 -2.31 1.41
C SER A 17 -0.59 -3.60 0.58
N PRO A 18 -0.16 -4.79 1.02
CA PRO A 18 -0.29 -6.00 0.21
C PRO A 18 -1.76 -6.36 -0.04
N VAL A 19 -2.64 -6.13 0.94
CA VAL A 19 -4.08 -6.36 0.78
C VAL A 19 -4.64 -5.51 -0.36
N VAL A 20 -4.30 -4.22 -0.40
CA VAL A 20 -4.73 -3.31 -1.46
C VAL A 20 -4.15 -3.71 -2.82
N ILE A 21 -2.87 -4.10 -2.87
CA ILE A 21 -2.22 -4.56 -4.12
C ILE A 21 -2.94 -5.78 -4.69
N TYR A 22 -3.22 -6.80 -3.88
CA TYR A 22 -3.92 -8.00 -4.36
C TYR A 22 -5.35 -7.69 -4.83
N ILE A 23 -6.07 -6.78 -4.17
CA ILE A 23 -7.38 -6.33 -4.64
C ILE A 23 -7.26 -5.71 -6.04
N ILE A 24 -6.27 -4.83 -6.25
CA ILE A 24 -6.04 -4.19 -7.55
C ILE A 24 -5.67 -5.23 -8.61
N LEU A 25 -4.78 -6.18 -8.29
CA LEU A 25 -4.37 -7.24 -9.23
C LEU A 25 -5.54 -8.14 -9.61
N ILE A 26 -6.43 -8.46 -8.67
CA ILE A 26 -7.66 -9.23 -8.96
C ILE A 26 -8.54 -8.45 -9.93
N ILE A 27 -8.77 -7.15 -9.69
CA ILE A 27 -9.58 -6.31 -10.57
C ILE A 27 -8.94 -6.22 -11.96
N ALA A 28 -7.64 -5.99 -12.04
CA ALA A 28 -6.89 -5.95 -13.29
C ALA A 28 -7.04 -7.25 -14.09
N ARG A 29 -6.92 -8.39 -13.43
CA ARG A 29 -7.09 -9.71 -14.04
C ARG A 29 -8.51 -9.92 -14.56
N LEU A 30 -9.52 -9.47 -13.82
CA LEU A 30 -10.92 -9.48 -14.27
C LEU A 30 -11.15 -8.59 -15.50
N SER A 31 -10.36 -7.52 -15.64
CA SER A 31 -10.36 -6.66 -16.83
C SER A 31 -9.51 -7.21 -17.99
N GLY A 32 -8.93 -8.40 -17.86
CA GLY A 32 -8.09 -9.03 -18.89
C GLY A 32 -6.64 -8.57 -18.92
N ALA A 33 -6.17 -7.86 -17.88
CA ALA A 33 -4.78 -7.46 -17.72
C ALA A 33 -4.05 -8.41 -16.76
N ASP A 34 -3.09 -9.17 -17.30
CA ASP A 34 -2.18 -9.98 -16.49
C ASP A 34 -0.88 -9.20 -16.26
N TYR A 35 -0.64 -8.83 -15.00
CA TYR A 35 0.58 -8.17 -14.57
C TYR A 35 1.51 -9.20 -13.93
N ASP A 36 2.58 -9.56 -14.64
CA ASP A 36 3.65 -10.36 -14.08
C ASP A 36 4.67 -9.44 -13.40
N MET A 37 5.00 -9.74 -12.14
CA MET A 37 5.84 -8.89 -11.31
C MET A 37 6.98 -9.71 -10.74
N THR A 38 8.21 -9.27 -11.01
CA THR A 38 9.38 -9.87 -10.37
C THR A 38 9.39 -9.59 -8.87
N HIS A 39 10.21 -10.33 -8.12
CA HIS A 39 10.36 -10.13 -6.67
C HIS A 39 10.78 -8.69 -6.33
N GLY A 40 11.67 -8.09 -7.13
CA GLY A 40 12.13 -6.71 -6.92
C GLY A 40 11.03 -5.68 -7.17
N GLU A 41 10.25 -5.84 -8.24
CA GLU A 41 9.14 -4.94 -8.56
C GLU A 41 8.03 -5.03 -7.51
N THR A 42 7.75 -6.25 -7.03
CA THR A 42 6.77 -6.49 -5.96
C THR A 42 7.17 -5.77 -4.67
N TRP A 43 8.45 -5.82 -4.30
CA TRP A 43 8.98 -5.09 -3.15
C TRP A 43 8.78 -3.57 -3.30
N ILE A 44 9.13 -3.01 -4.46
CA ILE A 44 9.00 -1.57 -4.73
C ILE A 44 7.54 -1.13 -4.65
N ILE A 45 6.63 -1.85 -5.33
CA ILE A 45 5.20 -1.53 -5.33
C ILE A 45 4.61 -1.66 -3.93
N TRP A 46 5.03 -2.67 -3.15
CA TRP A 46 4.60 -2.85 -1.78
C TRP A 46 4.97 -1.65 -0.87
N VAL A 47 6.22 -1.20 -0.93
CA VAL A 47 6.68 -0.04 -0.14
C VAL A 47 6.02 1.26 -0.61
N LEU A 48 5.93 1.49 -1.92
CA LEU A 48 5.26 2.67 -2.47
C LEU A 48 3.79 2.74 -2.05
N MET A 49 3.11 1.59 -2.09
CA MET A 49 1.72 1.49 -1.67
C MET A 49 1.56 1.76 -0.17
N ALA A 50 2.49 1.29 0.67
CA ALA A 50 2.50 1.60 2.09
C ALA A 50 2.64 3.12 2.34
N ILE A 51 3.52 3.79 1.60
CA ILE A 51 3.69 5.25 1.69
C ILE A 51 2.40 5.97 1.26
N LEU A 52 1.79 5.56 0.15
CA LEU A 52 0.56 6.16 -0.35
C LEU A 52 -0.60 6.00 0.67
N ILE A 53 -0.77 4.81 1.24
CA ILE A 53 -1.77 4.55 2.29
C ILE A 53 -1.47 5.38 3.54
N ASN A 54 -0.20 5.49 3.95
CA ASN A 54 0.17 6.32 5.09
C ASN A 54 -0.22 7.79 4.87
N ASN A 55 0.05 8.32 3.68
CA ASN A 55 -0.33 9.68 3.29
C ASN A 55 -1.85 9.85 3.23
N ALA A 56 -2.60 8.87 2.72
CA ALA A 56 -4.07 8.90 2.70
C ALA A 56 -4.67 8.87 4.12
N MET A 57 -4.04 8.17 5.06
CA MET A 57 -4.45 8.15 6.47
C MET A 57 -4.07 9.44 7.23
N VAL A 58 -3.16 10.26 6.70
CA VAL A 58 -2.94 11.61 7.24
C VAL A 58 -4.19 12.43 6.90
N LYS A 59 -5.12 12.51 7.86
CA LYS A 59 -6.23 13.46 7.76
C LYS A 59 -5.63 14.86 7.75
N LYS A 60 -5.56 15.50 6.59
CA LYS A 60 -5.32 16.94 6.50
C LYS A 60 -6.59 17.60 7.02
N SER A 61 -6.63 17.94 8.31
CA SER A 61 -7.58 18.94 8.79
C SER A 61 -7.21 20.23 8.07
N ALA A 62 -7.89 20.49 6.96
CA ALA A 62 -7.97 21.81 6.36
C ALA A 62 -8.79 22.72 7.27
#